data_AF-A0A157S558-F1
#
_entry.id   AF-A0A157S558-F1
#
_cell.length_a   1.000
_cell.length_b   1.000
_cell.length_c   1.000
_cell.angle_alpha   90.00
_cell.angle_beta   90.00
_cell.angle_gamma   90.00
#
_symmetry.space_group_name_H-M   'P 1'
#
loop_
_entity.id
_entity.type
_entity.pdbx_description
1 polymer ?
#
loop_
_entity_poly.entity_id
_entity_poly.type
_entity_poly.pdbx_seq_one_letter_code
_entity_poly.pdbx_strand_id
1 'polypeptide(L)'
;MNKSLRTLRSRVGRVWRDIDRQRDRVQEGARASLQDLMARTRRILDQRTKDKNKLYALHAPEVECISKGKARTPYEFGVKVSITTTLKEGFVVGARSMPGNPYDGHTLVEALEQAGIIAESPISTAVVDRGYRGVQVPGVRILRSGQRRGLTRGLKAMIKRRSAIEPTIGHMKADGKLGRNWLKGALGDAIHAVLCGAGHNIRLLLRRLRLFYALLLAMWAQGFTGRAVTAVR
;
A
#
# COMPACT_ATOMS: atom_id res chain seq x y z
N MET A 1 -8.28 -18.85 -23.46
CA MET A 1 -8.80 -17.72 -22.64
C MET A 1 -10.09 -17.09 -23.22
N ASN A 2 -10.18 -16.86 -24.53
CA ASN A 2 -11.33 -16.16 -25.15
C ASN A 2 -12.69 -16.89 -25.04
N LYS A 3 -12.72 -18.23 -25.04
CA LYS A 3 -13.98 -19.00 -24.94
C LYS A 3 -14.69 -18.78 -23.60
N SER A 4 -13.97 -18.87 -22.48
CA SER A 4 -14.54 -18.66 -21.14
C SER A 4 -15.07 -17.25 -20.95
N LEU A 5 -14.33 -16.23 -21.40
CA LEU A 5 -14.77 -14.83 -21.36
C LEU A 5 -16.02 -14.60 -22.22
N ARG A 6 -16.09 -15.20 -23.41
CA ARG A 6 -17.27 -15.14 -24.27
C ARG A 6 -18.50 -15.78 -23.61
N THR A 7 -18.31 -16.93 -22.97
CA THR A 7 -19.38 -17.61 -22.23
C THR A 7 -19.87 -16.77 -21.04
N LEU A 8 -18.95 -16.21 -20.24
CA LEU A 8 -19.30 -15.34 -19.11
C LEU A 8 -20.05 -14.10 -19.59
N ARG A 9 -19.56 -13.41 -20.62
CA ARG A 9 -20.23 -12.24 -21.22
C ARG A 9 -21.65 -12.57 -21.69
N SER A 10 -21.84 -13.72 -22.35
CA SER A 10 -23.16 -14.18 -22.80
C SER A 10 -24.09 -14.47 -21.62
N ARG A 11 -23.62 -15.18 -20.59
CA ARG A 11 -24.40 -15.50 -19.38
C ARG A 11 -24.81 -14.23 -18.62
N VAL A 12 -23.85 -13.34 -18.35
CA VAL A 12 -24.13 -12.06 -17.67
C VAL A 12 -25.11 -11.21 -18.48
N GLY A 13 -24.95 -11.14 -19.81
CA GLY A 13 -25.87 -10.42 -20.68
C GLY A 13 -27.27 -11.02 -20.76
N ARG A 14 -27.44 -12.33 -20.53
CA ARG A 14 -28.78 -12.96 -20.40
C ARG A 14 -29.43 -12.57 -19.07
N VAL A 15 -28.70 -12.73 -17.96
CA VAL A 15 -29.18 -12.37 -16.61
C VAL A 15 -29.57 -10.89 -16.54
N TRP A 16 -28.73 -10.00 -17.08
CA TRP A 16 -29.02 -8.56 -17.10
C TRP A 16 -30.33 -8.23 -17.82
N ARG A 17 -30.59 -8.85 -18.99
CA ARG A 17 -31.84 -8.64 -19.75
C ARG A 17 -33.07 -9.19 -19.04
N ASP A 18 -32.91 -10.31 -18.34
CA ASP A 18 -34.01 -10.90 -17.57
C ASP A 18 -34.39 -10.02 -16.38
N ILE A 19 -33.39 -9.55 -15.63
CA ILE A 19 -33.58 -8.60 -14.53
C ILE A 19 -34.19 -7.29 -15.04
N ASP A 20 -33.73 -6.76 -16.16
CA ASP A 20 -34.26 -5.51 -16.75
C ASP A 20 -35.76 -5.60 -17.06
N ARG A 21 -36.23 -6.74 -17.60
CA ARG A 21 -37.66 -6.98 -17.86
C ARG A 21 -38.50 -7.03 -16.59
N GLN A 22 -37.90 -7.33 -15.45
CA GLN A 22 -38.58 -7.51 -14.17
C GLN A 22 -38.35 -6.34 -13.21
N ARG A 23 -37.61 -5.30 -13.62
CA ARG A 23 -37.16 -4.21 -12.73
C ARG A 23 -38.30 -3.50 -12.02
N ASP A 24 -39.46 -3.37 -12.68
CA ASP A 24 -40.61 -2.63 -12.15
C ASP A 24 -41.32 -3.42 -11.02
N ARG A 25 -41.08 -4.74 -10.93
CA ARG A 25 -41.59 -5.63 -9.88
C ARG A 25 -40.80 -5.52 -8.57
N VAL A 26 -39.67 -4.82 -8.57
CA VAL A 26 -38.82 -4.66 -7.39
C VAL A 26 -39.38 -3.59 -6.48
N GLN A 27 -39.36 -3.86 -5.18
CA GLN A 27 -39.79 -2.94 -4.12
C GLN A 27 -39.09 -1.59 -4.24
N GLU A 28 -39.82 -0.50 -4.01
CA GLU A 28 -39.36 0.89 -4.12
C GLU A 28 -37.98 1.11 -3.46
N GLY A 29 -37.80 0.61 -2.23
CA GLY A 29 -36.57 0.77 -1.45
C GLY A 29 -35.33 0.08 -2.02
N ALA A 30 -35.49 -0.89 -2.93
CA ALA A 30 -34.39 -1.60 -3.58
C ALA A 30 -34.14 -1.14 -5.03
N ARG A 31 -35.01 -0.30 -5.60
CA ARG A 31 -34.93 0.13 -7.00
C ARG A 31 -33.64 0.88 -7.30
N ALA A 32 -33.24 1.82 -6.44
CA ALA A 32 -32.02 2.62 -6.64
C ALA A 32 -30.76 1.74 -6.66
N SER A 33 -30.61 0.83 -5.69
CA SER A 33 -29.49 -0.10 -5.62
C SER A 33 -29.44 -1.06 -6.82
N LEU A 34 -30.61 -1.53 -7.27
CA LEU A 34 -30.72 -2.35 -8.47
C LEU A 34 -30.30 -1.58 -9.72
N GLN A 35 -30.77 -0.34 -9.88
CA GLN A 35 -30.43 0.52 -11.01
C GLN A 35 -28.93 0.78 -11.09
N ASP A 36 -28.27 1.09 -9.97
CA ASP A 36 -26.81 1.26 -9.92
C ASP A 36 -26.07 -0.04 -10.31
N LEU A 37 -26.48 -1.19 -9.76
CA LEU A 37 -25.90 -2.48 -10.09
C LEU A 37 -26.08 -2.84 -11.58
N MET A 38 -27.27 -2.58 -12.13
CA MET A 38 -27.58 -2.79 -13.53
C MET A 38 -26.77 -1.86 -14.44
N ALA A 39 -26.60 -0.59 -14.07
CA ALA A 39 -25.79 0.37 -14.81
C ALA A 39 -24.31 -0.05 -14.84
N ARG A 40 -23.76 -0.49 -13.71
CA ARG A 40 -22.39 -1.03 -13.63
C ARG A 40 -22.22 -2.30 -14.46
N THR A 41 -23.18 -3.20 -14.39
CA THR A 41 -23.17 -4.44 -15.19
C THR A 41 -23.23 -4.14 -16.68
N ARG A 42 -24.05 -3.17 -17.08
CA ARG A 42 -24.15 -2.69 -18.46
C ARG A 42 -22.80 -2.12 -18.93
N ARG A 43 -22.16 -1.27 -18.12
CA ARG A 43 -20.81 -0.76 -18.39
C ARG A 43 -19.78 -1.88 -18.59
N ILE A 44 -19.84 -2.97 -17.81
CA ILE A 44 -18.95 -4.14 -17.99
C ILE A 44 -19.22 -4.88 -19.30
N LEU A 45 -20.48 -4.96 -19.72
CA LEU A 45 -20.85 -5.57 -21.00
C LEU A 45 -20.42 -4.67 -22.17
N ASP A 46 -20.53 -3.35 -22.05
CA ASP A 46 -20.24 -2.45 -23.17
C ASP A 46 -18.75 -2.11 -23.30
N GLN A 47 -17.98 -2.13 -22.21
CA GLN A 47 -16.55 -1.79 -22.24
C GLN A 47 -15.74 -2.70 -23.18
N ARG A 48 -14.82 -2.09 -23.93
CA ARG A 48 -13.89 -2.72 -24.86
C ARG A 48 -12.48 -2.78 -24.27
N THR A 49 -11.55 -3.39 -25.00
CA THR A 49 -10.18 -3.60 -24.53
C THR A 49 -9.39 -2.29 -24.38
N LYS A 50 -9.61 -1.32 -25.27
CA LYS A 50 -8.88 -0.04 -25.33
C LYS A 50 -9.58 1.13 -24.62
N ASP A 51 -10.71 0.88 -23.98
CA ASP A 51 -11.45 1.93 -23.29
C ASP A 51 -10.65 2.45 -22.10
N LYS A 52 -10.76 3.76 -21.85
CA LYS A 52 -10.22 4.40 -20.65
C LYS A 52 -11.21 4.22 -19.50
N ASN A 53 -10.73 4.31 -18.25
CA ASN A 53 -11.55 4.23 -17.04
C ASN A 53 -12.47 3.02 -17.04
N LYS A 54 -11.90 1.82 -17.14
CA LYS A 54 -12.66 0.57 -17.17
C LYS A 54 -13.17 0.18 -15.79
N LEU A 55 -14.28 -0.55 -15.76
CA LEU A 55 -14.79 -1.13 -14.52
C LEU A 55 -14.14 -2.50 -14.32
N TYR A 56 -13.25 -2.61 -13.32
CA TYR A 56 -12.49 -3.83 -13.03
C TYR A 56 -13.17 -4.74 -11.99
N ALA A 57 -13.95 -4.17 -11.06
CA ALA A 57 -14.70 -4.92 -10.07
C ALA A 57 -16.12 -4.35 -9.93
N LEU A 58 -17.14 -5.22 -10.02
CA LEU A 58 -18.54 -4.82 -9.90
C LEU A 58 -18.87 -4.26 -8.51
N HIS A 59 -18.28 -4.88 -7.47
CA HIS A 59 -18.51 -4.55 -6.06
C HIS A 59 -17.63 -3.41 -5.54
N ALA A 60 -16.62 -2.97 -6.31
CA ALA A 60 -15.65 -1.95 -5.93
C ALA A 60 -15.27 -1.12 -7.17
N PRO A 61 -16.13 -0.18 -7.62
CA PRO A 61 -15.96 0.57 -8.86
C PRO A 61 -14.74 1.51 -8.86
N GLU A 62 -14.23 1.84 -7.68
CA GLU A 62 -13.03 2.61 -7.43
C GLU A 62 -11.73 1.87 -7.75
N VAL A 63 -11.77 0.53 -7.91
CA VAL A 63 -10.59 -0.28 -8.17
C VAL A 63 -9.94 0.11 -9.50
N GLU A 64 -8.64 0.37 -9.45
CA GLU A 64 -7.82 0.71 -10.60
C GLU A 64 -6.98 -0.47 -11.06
N CYS A 65 -6.50 -0.40 -12.31
CA CYS A 65 -5.51 -1.31 -12.85
C CYS A 65 -4.14 -0.62 -12.86
N ILE A 66 -3.18 -1.20 -12.14
CA ILE A 66 -1.84 -0.65 -11.93
C ILE A 66 -0.85 -1.57 -12.63
N SER A 67 -0.06 -1.01 -13.57
CA SER A 67 0.98 -1.76 -14.26
C SER A 67 2.19 -1.99 -13.35
N LYS A 68 2.64 -3.24 -13.26
CA LYS A 68 3.78 -3.65 -12.44
C LYS A 68 5.13 -3.61 -13.14
N GLY A 69 5.14 -3.54 -14.49
CA GLY A 69 6.35 -3.73 -15.29
C GLY A 69 7.00 -5.12 -15.14
N LYS A 70 6.27 -6.13 -14.63
CA LYS A 70 6.76 -7.50 -14.43
C LYS A 70 6.17 -8.42 -15.50
N ALA A 71 7.02 -9.22 -16.15
CA ALA A 71 6.61 -10.09 -17.26
C ALA A 71 5.52 -11.12 -16.87
N ARG A 72 5.64 -11.76 -15.70
CA ARG A 72 4.72 -12.82 -15.27
C ARG A 72 3.39 -12.31 -14.71
N THR A 73 3.41 -11.18 -14.00
CA THR A 73 2.22 -10.54 -13.42
C THR A 73 2.23 -9.05 -13.78
N PRO A 74 1.76 -8.70 -14.99
CA PRO A 74 1.91 -7.35 -15.53
C PRO A 74 1.01 -6.32 -14.85
N TYR A 75 -0.07 -6.75 -14.21
CA TYR A 75 -1.06 -5.88 -13.59
C TYR A 75 -1.32 -6.26 -12.12
N GLU A 76 -1.63 -5.24 -11.33
CA GLU A 76 -2.20 -5.30 -9.99
C GLU A 76 -3.53 -4.54 -10.02
N PHE A 77 -4.50 -4.95 -9.20
CA PHE A 77 -5.80 -4.29 -9.09
C PHE A 77 -5.99 -3.78 -7.67
N GLY A 78 -6.41 -2.53 -7.53
CA GLY A 78 -6.66 -1.87 -6.26
C GLY A 78 -6.40 -0.38 -6.35
N VAL A 79 -6.12 0.26 -5.22
CA VAL A 79 -5.67 1.65 -5.17
C VAL A 79 -4.15 1.68 -4.99
N LYS A 80 -3.49 2.70 -5.56
CA LYS A 80 -2.09 2.96 -5.26
C LYS A 80 -1.95 3.41 -3.81
N VAL A 81 -0.90 2.97 -3.12
CA VAL A 81 -0.60 3.43 -1.75
C VAL A 81 0.82 3.98 -1.73
N SER A 82 0.97 5.22 -1.27
CA SER A 82 2.26 5.82 -0.95
C SER A 82 2.70 5.41 0.44
N ILE A 83 3.92 4.88 0.56
CA ILE A 83 4.53 4.47 1.83
C ILE A 83 5.80 5.29 2.05
N THR A 84 5.90 5.92 3.21
CA THR A 84 7.06 6.70 3.64
C THR A 84 7.65 6.07 4.89
N THR A 85 8.94 5.81 4.89
CA THR A 85 9.65 5.22 6.04
C THR A 85 10.81 6.08 6.50
N THR A 86 11.17 5.98 7.78
CA THR A 86 12.43 6.53 8.27
C THR A 86 13.59 5.78 7.62
N LEU A 87 14.59 6.53 7.15
CA LEU A 87 15.68 5.95 6.38
C LEU A 87 16.52 4.96 7.21
N LYS A 88 16.65 5.21 8.52
CA LYS A 88 17.50 4.43 9.41
C LYS A 88 16.75 3.26 10.03
N GLU A 89 15.69 3.53 10.75
CA GLU A 89 14.99 2.56 11.59
C GLU A 89 13.96 1.75 10.79
N GLY A 90 13.49 2.30 9.66
CA GLY A 90 12.50 1.65 8.80
C GLY A 90 11.06 1.80 9.30
N PHE A 91 10.81 2.69 10.28
CA PHE A 91 9.46 2.96 10.76
C PHE A 91 8.63 3.63 9.66
N VAL A 92 7.41 3.16 9.47
CA VAL A 92 6.43 3.78 8.58
C VAL A 92 5.95 5.08 9.23
N VAL A 93 6.23 6.20 8.60
CA VAL A 93 5.79 7.55 9.02
C VAL A 93 4.81 8.16 8.02
N GLY A 94 4.47 7.42 6.96
CA GLY A 94 3.40 7.79 6.04
C GLY A 94 2.86 6.56 5.34
N ALA A 95 1.53 6.48 5.27
CA ALA A 95 0.82 5.45 4.54
C ALA A 95 -0.49 6.07 4.05
N ARG A 96 -0.59 6.32 2.75
CA ARG A 96 -1.70 7.07 2.15
C ARG A 96 -2.16 6.44 0.85
N SER A 97 -3.45 6.18 0.75
CA SER A 97 -4.08 5.76 -0.51
C SER A 97 -4.10 6.92 -1.50
N MET A 98 -3.81 6.63 -2.76
CA MET A 98 -3.67 7.59 -3.86
C MET A 98 -4.64 7.17 -4.98
N PRO A 99 -5.94 7.51 -4.87
CA PRO A 99 -6.92 7.23 -5.91
C PRO A 99 -6.65 8.09 -7.17
N GLY A 100 -7.16 7.63 -8.31
CA GLY A 100 -6.92 8.18 -9.65
C GLY A 100 -5.68 7.63 -10.36
N ASN A 101 -5.02 6.60 -9.82
CA ASN A 101 -3.72 6.07 -10.29
C ASN A 101 -2.72 7.18 -10.69
N PRO A 102 -2.39 8.13 -9.79
CA PRO A 102 -1.56 9.27 -10.13
C PRO A 102 -0.13 8.83 -10.47
N TYR A 103 0.57 9.62 -11.27
CA TYR A 103 2.01 9.47 -11.45
C TYR A 103 2.72 9.62 -10.10
N ASP A 104 3.70 8.74 -9.82
CA ASP A 104 4.39 8.71 -8.52
C ASP A 104 4.98 10.07 -8.15
N GLY A 105 5.45 10.85 -9.12
CA GLY A 105 5.97 12.19 -8.84
C GLY A 105 4.95 13.13 -8.17
N HIS A 106 3.66 13.01 -8.53
CA HIS A 106 2.61 13.86 -7.98
C HIS A 106 2.22 13.47 -6.55
N THR A 107 2.59 12.28 -6.08
CA THR A 107 2.25 11.81 -4.72
C THR A 107 3.25 12.26 -3.66
N LEU A 108 4.41 12.81 -4.07
CA LEU A 108 5.50 13.10 -3.14
C LEU A 108 5.16 14.21 -2.14
N VAL A 109 4.47 15.26 -2.58
CA VAL A 109 4.10 16.38 -1.72
C VAL A 109 3.19 15.89 -0.58
N GLU A 110 2.12 15.18 -0.93
CA GLU A 110 1.18 14.60 0.05
C GLU A 110 1.86 13.57 0.98
N ALA A 111 2.83 12.82 0.46
CA ALA A 111 3.59 11.84 1.26
C ALA A 111 4.51 12.52 2.28
N LEU A 112 5.15 13.62 1.90
CA LEU A 112 6.01 14.40 2.79
C LEU A 112 5.21 15.19 3.82
N GLU A 113 4.07 15.74 3.43
CA GLU A 113 3.13 16.41 4.32
C GLU A 113 2.66 15.44 5.42
N GLN A 114 2.15 14.26 5.05
CA GLN A 114 1.72 13.26 6.02
C GLN A 114 2.86 12.85 6.96
N ALA A 115 4.05 12.63 6.40
CA ALA A 115 5.22 12.27 7.19
C ALA A 115 5.65 13.37 8.17
N GLY A 116 5.56 14.63 7.76
CA GLY A 116 5.87 15.77 8.62
C GLY A 116 4.87 15.93 9.77
N ILE A 117 3.58 15.70 9.49
CA ILE A 117 2.52 15.72 10.51
C ILE A 117 2.76 14.61 11.53
N ILE A 118 2.95 13.36 11.09
CA ILE A 118 3.13 12.20 11.98
C ILE A 118 4.42 12.29 12.79
N ALA A 119 5.48 12.82 12.20
CA ALA A 119 6.76 13.00 12.89
C ALA A 119 6.81 14.28 13.74
N GLU A 120 5.77 15.12 13.69
CA GLU A 120 5.73 16.46 14.30
C GLU A 120 6.99 17.29 13.97
N SER A 121 7.52 17.12 12.76
CA SER A 121 8.80 17.70 12.36
C SER A 121 8.91 17.88 10.85
N PRO A 122 9.47 19.00 10.36
CA PRO A 122 9.62 19.22 8.92
C PRO A 122 10.62 18.24 8.30
N ILE A 123 10.26 17.67 7.15
CA ILE A 123 11.12 16.71 6.44
C ILE A 123 12.17 17.47 5.62
N SER A 124 13.42 17.49 6.08
CA SER A 124 14.50 18.19 5.38
C SER A 124 15.09 17.43 4.18
N THR A 125 15.04 16.10 4.20
CA THR A 125 15.61 15.25 3.15
C THR A 125 14.73 14.04 2.86
N ALA A 126 14.42 13.83 1.59
CA ALA A 126 13.66 12.68 1.10
C ALA A 126 14.51 11.85 0.14
N VAL A 127 14.53 10.52 0.31
CA VAL A 127 15.25 9.62 -0.59
C VAL A 127 14.26 8.77 -1.37
N VAL A 128 14.18 8.99 -2.69
CA VAL A 128 13.10 8.47 -3.54
C VAL A 128 13.62 7.62 -4.70
N ASP A 129 12.70 6.88 -5.32
CA ASP A 129 12.98 6.11 -6.53
C ASP A 129 13.03 6.93 -7.80
N ARG A 130 13.46 6.28 -8.89
CA ARG A 130 13.53 6.91 -10.21
C ARG A 130 12.17 7.39 -10.70
N GLY A 131 11.09 6.74 -10.26
CA GLY A 131 9.71 7.07 -10.59
C GLY A 131 9.30 8.49 -10.20
N TYR A 132 9.97 9.11 -9.23
CA TYR A 132 9.68 10.47 -8.77
C TYR A 132 10.39 11.54 -9.63
N ARG A 133 10.34 11.45 -10.97
CA ARG A 133 11.10 12.34 -11.88
C ARG A 133 10.43 13.68 -12.09
N GLY A 134 11.26 14.73 -12.07
CA GLY A 134 10.84 16.12 -12.31
C GLY A 134 10.29 16.83 -11.09
N VAL A 135 10.12 16.14 -9.96
CA VAL A 135 9.52 16.73 -8.75
C VAL A 135 10.54 17.52 -7.96
N GLN A 136 10.15 18.73 -7.57
CA GLN A 136 10.84 19.54 -6.57
C GLN A 136 9.81 19.94 -5.51
N VAL A 137 10.23 19.92 -4.24
CA VAL A 137 9.41 20.36 -3.12
C VAL A 137 10.21 21.44 -2.38
N PRO A 138 9.67 22.67 -2.23
CA PRO A 138 10.36 23.74 -1.52
C PRO A 138 10.82 23.30 -0.13
N GLY A 139 12.06 23.65 0.24
CA GLY A 139 12.63 23.33 1.56
C GLY A 139 13.04 21.87 1.77
N VAL A 140 12.78 20.96 0.81
CA VAL A 140 13.13 19.53 0.94
C VAL A 140 14.22 19.14 -0.06
N ARG A 141 15.30 18.57 0.45
CA ARG A 141 16.35 17.98 -0.38
C ARG A 141 15.91 16.60 -0.89
N ILE A 142 15.65 16.47 -2.18
CA ILE A 142 15.26 15.19 -2.79
C ILE A 142 16.48 14.47 -3.37
N LEU A 143 16.81 13.30 -2.80
CA LEU A 143 17.87 12.40 -3.27
C LEU A 143 17.26 11.26 -4.07
N ARG A 144 17.76 11.03 -5.29
CA ARG A 144 17.11 10.12 -6.24
C ARG A 144 17.98 8.95 -6.61
N SER A 145 17.37 7.79 -6.88
CA SER A 145 18.10 6.61 -7.35
C SER A 145 18.97 6.90 -8.57
N GLY A 146 20.23 6.48 -8.53
CA GLY A 146 21.12 6.57 -9.68
C GLY A 146 21.66 7.97 -9.96
N GLN A 147 21.42 8.94 -9.06
CA GLN A 147 22.18 10.19 -9.08
C GLN A 147 23.66 9.87 -8.87
N ARG A 148 24.53 10.40 -9.75
CA ARG A 148 25.98 10.13 -9.72
C ARG A 148 26.84 11.38 -9.45
N ARG A 149 26.37 12.56 -9.90
CA ARG A 149 27.10 13.83 -9.80
C ARG A 149 26.78 14.56 -8.49
N GLY A 150 27.79 15.23 -7.90
CA GLY A 150 27.61 16.11 -6.74
C GLY A 150 27.26 15.40 -5.43
N LEU A 151 27.65 14.14 -5.25
CA LEU A 151 27.29 13.34 -4.07
C LEU A 151 28.48 13.05 -3.17
N THR A 152 28.37 13.48 -1.90
CA THR A 152 29.27 13.07 -0.82
C THR A 152 29.08 11.57 -0.49
N ARG A 153 30.04 10.98 0.23
CA ARG A 153 29.98 9.57 0.66
C ARG A 153 28.71 9.26 1.46
N GLY A 154 28.28 10.17 2.33
CA GLY A 154 27.05 10.04 3.12
C GLY A 154 25.79 10.00 2.25
N LEU A 155 25.67 10.89 1.28
CA LEU A 155 24.50 10.91 0.38
C LEU A 155 24.42 9.66 -0.49
N LYS A 156 25.58 9.15 -0.94
CA LYS A 156 25.64 7.85 -1.65
C LYS A 156 25.14 6.71 -0.77
N ALA A 157 25.52 6.69 0.51
CA ALA A 157 25.05 5.68 1.46
C ALA A 157 23.52 5.78 1.68
N MET A 158 22.97 7.00 1.78
CA MET A 158 21.51 7.22 1.90
C MET A 158 20.76 6.70 0.68
N ILE A 159 21.21 7.04 -0.54
CA ILE A 159 20.61 6.57 -1.79
C ILE A 159 20.68 5.04 -1.90
N LYS A 160 21.78 4.43 -1.44
CA LYS A 160 21.92 2.97 -1.39
C LYS A 160 20.92 2.37 -0.40
N ARG A 161 20.81 2.93 0.80
CA ARG A 161 19.94 2.42 1.88
C ARG A 161 18.45 2.49 1.53
N ARG A 162 18.02 3.43 0.67
CA ARG A 162 16.62 3.54 0.24
C ARG A 162 16.04 2.22 -0.29
N SER A 163 16.85 1.33 -0.88
CA SER A 163 16.34 0.02 -1.32
C SER A 163 15.77 -0.84 -0.19
N ALA A 164 16.02 -0.50 1.08
CA ALA A 164 15.40 -1.13 2.24
C ALA A 164 13.88 -0.89 2.33
N ILE A 165 13.32 0.07 1.59
CA ILE A 165 11.86 0.25 1.53
C ILE A 165 11.15 -0.93 0.86
N GLU A 166 11.80 -1.59 -0.10
CA GLU A 166 11.26 -2.75 -0.82
C GLU A 166 10.97 -3.94 0.12
N PRO A 167 11.92 -4.41 0.96
CA PRO A 167 11.61 -5.43 1.94
C PRO A 167 10.60 -4.94 2.99
N THR A 168 10.58 -3.66 3.36
CA THR A 168 9.53 -3.11 4.24
C THR A 168 8.13 -3.27 3.65
N ILE A 169 7.92 -2.85 2.40
CA ILE A 169 6.66 -3.04 1.67
C ILE A 169 6.36 -4.55 1.51
N GLY A 170 7.38 -5.38 1.25
CA GLY A 170 7.27 -6.83 1.22
C GLY A 170 6.68 -7.41 2.51
N HIS A 171 7.23 -7.02 3.67
CA HIS A 171 6.71 -7.39 4.99
C HIS A 171 5.30 -6.84 5.23
N MET A 172 5.00 -5.61 4.80
CA MET A 172 3.65 -5.06 4.90
C MET A 172 2.65 -5.86 4.07
N LYS A 173 3.02 -6.36 2.89
CA LYS A 173 2.16 -7.21 2.06
C LYS A 173 1.97 -8.61 2.66
N ALA A 174 3.06 -9.27 3.08
CA ALA A 174 3.03 -10.64 3.60
C ALA A 174 2.45 -10.73 5.02
N ASP A 175 3.02 -9.96 5.95
CA ASP A 175 2.68 -9.99 7.38
C ASP A 175 1.53 -9.03 7.70
N GLY A 176 1.51 -7.86 7.05
CA GLY A 176 0.54 -6.79 7.30
C GLY A 176 -0.70 -6.82 6.42
N LYS A 177 -0.82 -7.80 5.51
CA LYS A 177 -1.93 -7.97 4.57
C LYS A 177 -2.19 -6.80 3.60
N LEU A 178 -1.23 -5.88 3.43
CA LEU A 178 -1.35 -4.76 2.49
C LEU A 178 -1.70 -5.18 1.05
N GLY A 179 -1.37 -6.43 0.67
CA GLY A 179 -1.68 -6.97 -0.66
C GLY A 179 -3.16 -7.28 -0.92
N ARG A 180 -4.05 -7.19 0.08
CA ARG A 180 -5.49 -7.42 -0.09
C ARG A 180 -6.26 -6.53 0.89
N ASN A 181 -7.18 -5.71 0.40
CA ASN A 181 -8.08 -4.93 1.26
C ASN A 181 -9.41 -5.66 1.45
N TRP A 182 -9.94 -5.65 2.68
CA TRP A 182 -11.28 -6.16 3.02
C TRP A 182 -12.27 -5.04 3.34
N LEU A 183 -11.80 -3.81 3.50
CA LEU A 183 -12.63 -2.63 3.70
C LEU A 183 -13.14 -2.13 2.34
N LYS A 184 -14.33 -1.52 2.35
CA LYS A 184 -15.01 -1.05 1.14
C LYS A 184 -14.78 0.44 0.92
N GLY A 185 -14.70 0.86 -0.35
CA GLY A 185 -14.64 2.26 -0.73
C GLY A 185 -13.29 2.91 -0.46
N ALA A 186 -13.12 4.12 -1.01
CA ALA A 186 -11.89 4.91 -0.88
C ALA A 186 -11.50 5.20 0.58
N LEU A 187 -12.48 5.38 1.48
CA LEU A 187 -12.21 5.53 2.91
C LEU A 187 -11.65 4.23 3.52
N GLY A 188 -12.22 3.08 3.15
CA GLY A 188 -11.72 1.78 3.56
C GLY A 188 -10.30 1.52 3.07
N ASP A 189 -9.99 1.90 1.84
CA ASP A 189 -8.64 1.88 1.28
C ASP A 189 -7.64 2.72 2.09
N ALA A 190 -8.03 3.95 2.44
CA ALA A 190 -7.20 4.85 3.25
C ALA A 190 -6.94 4.26 4.65
N ILE A 191 -7.99 3.81 5.34
CA ILE A 191 -7.90 3.21 6.67
C ILE A 191 -7.02 1.95 6.63
N HIS A 192 -7.22 1.09 5.64
CA HIS A 192 -6.45 -0.14 5.51
C HIS A 192 -4.96 0.14 5.36
N ALA A 193 -4.58 1.10 4.50
CA ALA A 193 -3.18 1.49 4.32
C ALA A 193 -2.53 1.95 5.64
N VAL A 194 -3.22 2.81 6.39
CA VAL A 194 -2.76 3.31 7.70
C VAL A 194 -2.60 2.16 8.70
N LEU A 195 -3.59 1.27 8.82
CA LEU A 195 -3.54 0.13 9.73
C LEU A 195 -2.40 -0.85 9.39
N CYS A 196 -2.15 -1.10 8.09
CA CYS A 196 -1.01 -1.90 7.66
C CYS A 196 0.34 -1.27 8.07
N GLY A 197 0.45 0.06 7.95
CA GLY A 197 1.62 0.84 8.38
C GLY A 197 1.84 0.78 9.89
N ALA A 198 0.79 1.06 10.68
CA ALA A 198 0.83 0.96 12.14
C ALA A 198 1.19 -0.45 12.59
N GLY A 199 0.57 -1.47 12.00
CA GLY A 199 0.88 -2.87 12.29
C GLY A 199 2.33 -3.24 11.99
N HIS A 200 2.95 -2.65 10.97
CA HIS A 200 4.38 -2.83 10.70
C HIS A 200 5.24 -2.24 11.83
N ASN A 201 4.94 -1.02 12.26
CA ASN A 201 5.66 -0.36 13.35
C ASN A 201 5.54 -1.15 14.66
N ILE A 202 4.35 -1.62 15.00
CA ILE A 202 4.12 -2.46 16.19
C ILE A 202 4.98 -3.73 16.12
N ARG A 203 5.03 -4.42 14.96
CA ARG A 203 5.89 -5.59 14.78
C ARG A 203 7.37 -5.27 14.97
N LEU A 204 7.85 -4.11 14.50
CA LEU A 204 9.23 -3.67 14.73
C LEU A 204 9.51 -3.44 16.22
N LEU A 205 8.60 -2.76 16.92
CA LEU A 205 8.73 -2.50 18.36
C LEU A 205 8.74 -3.81 19.16
N LEU A 206 7.79 -4.72 18.90
CA LEU A 206 7.72 -6.01 19.58
C LEU A 206 8.99 -6.85 19.36
N ARG A 207 9.58 -6.82 18.16
CA ARG A 207 10.86 -7.51 17.90
C ARG A 207 12.00 -6.95 18.76
N ARG A 208 12.06 -5.62 18.95
CA ARG A 208 13.07 -4.97 19.79
C ARG A 208 12.84 -5.25 21.27
N LEU A 209 11.60 -5.14 21.74
CA LEU A 209 11.23 -5.46 23.12
C LEU A 209 11.52 -6.93 23.47
N ARG A 210 11.26 -7.86 22.54
CA ARG A 210 11.61 -9.27 22.73
C ARG A 210 13.10 -9.49 22.95
N LEU A 211 13.95 -8.81 22.17
CA LEU A 211 15.42 -8.89 22.34
C LEU A 211 15.87 -8.27 23.65
N PHE A 212 15.30 -7.11 24.00
CA PHE A 212 15.59 -6.45 25.27
C PHE A 212 15.20 -7.33 26.47
N TYR A 213 14.01 -7.95 26.43
CA TYR A 213 13.57 -8.88 27.47
C TYR A 213 14.48 -10.11 27.58
N ALA A 214 14.91 -10.69 26.44
CA ALA A 214 15.87 -11.79 26.44
C ALA A 214 17.22 -11.40 27.08
N LEU A 215 17.69 -10.17 26.86
CA LEU A 215 18.90 -9.65 27.50
C LEU A 215 18.72 -9.52 29.02
N LEU A 216 17.58 -9.00 29.48
CA LEU A 216 17.29 -8.91 30.92
C LEU A 216 17.26 -10.30 31.58
N LEU A 217 16.62 -11.28 30.94
CA LEU A 217 16.61 -12.66 31.42
C LEU A 217 18.01 -13.27 31.50
N ALA A 218 18.85 -13.03 30.49
CA ALA A 218 20.24 -13.52 30.48
C ALA A 218 21.08 -12.89 31.61
N MET A 219 20.96 -11.58 31.82
CA MET A 219 21.63 -10.88 32.93
C MET A 219 21.16 -11.39 34.30
N TRP A 220 19.85 -11.61 34.45
CA TRP A 220 19.28 -12.14 35.69
C TRP A 220 19.80 -13.55 35.99
N ALA A 221 19.82 -14.43 34.99
CA ALA A 221 20.37 -15.78 35.12
C ALA A 221 21.87 -15.80 35.50
N GLN A 222 22.67 -14.89 34.94
CA GLN A 222 24.09 -14.75 35.29
C GLN A 222 24.30 -14.21 36.72
N GLY A 223 23.39 -13.34 37.20
CA GLY A 223 23.38 -12.86 38.58
C GLY A 223 23.13 -13.95 39.62
N PHE A 224 22.39 -15.01 39.27
CA PHE A 224 22.21 -16.20 40.13
C PHE A 224 23.46 -17.08 40.20
N THR A 225 24.24 -17.18 39.11
CA THR A 225 25.46 -18.00 39.10
C THR A 225 26.64 -17.37 39.86
N GLY A 226 26.65 -16.05 40.04
CA GLY A 226 27.75 -15.32 40.70
C GLY A 226 27.72 -15.28 42.24
N ARG A 227 26.64 -15.76 42.89
CA ARG A 227 26.50 -15.75 44.37
C ARG A 227 26.76 -17.11 45.04
N ALA A 228 27.02 -18.17 44.28
CA ALA A 228 27.20 -19.52 44.84
C ALA A 228 28.65 -19.92 45.14
N VAL A 229 29.64 -19.03 44.92
CA VAL A 229 31.07 -19.37 45.08
C VAL A 229 31.80 -18.33 45.95
N THR A 230 31.39 -18.20 47.22
CA THR A 230 32.26 -17.66 48.30
C THR A 230 31.60 -17.93 49.65
N ALA A 231 31.63 -19.18 50.12
CA ALA A 231 31.39 -19.51 51.53
C ALA A 231 31.85 -20.93 51.87
N VAL A 232 33.14 -21.25 51.70
CA VAL A 232 33.84 -22.26 52.53
C VAL A 232 35.34 -21.95 52.50
N ARG A 233 35.85 -21.36 53.59
CA ARG A 233 37.16 -21.65 54.18
C ARG A 233 37.11 -21.26 55.65
#